data_AF-Q54MY1-F1
#
_entry.id   AF-Q54MY1-F1
#
_cell.length_a   1.000
_cell.length_b   1.000
_cell.length_c   1.000
_cell.angle_alpha   90.00
_cell.angle_beta   90.00
_cell.angle_gamma   90.00
#
_symmetry.space_group_name_H-M   'P 1'
#
loop_
_entity.id
_entity.type
_entity.pdbx_description
1 polymer ?
#
loop_
_entity_poly.entity_id
_entity_poly.type
_entity_poly.pdbx_seq_one_letter_code
_entity_poly.pdbx_strand_id
1 'polypeptide(L)'
;MKTNFLLVSFFAISLFLCIQNVASQTLSTAITLIVDFGSSTPYVNSECGGILDSSNTTIYPPCKSFKDAGNRARQYLNSGLAIPNSNYLTISVINTAITPNIDGESAQLGNLFGFCTVDILIATTTSRAIVDGTLSTSHFVSLQEPNVPNTSYQCSSGKTLRIRNIEFKNWGNQTIVYTNLNQVFNSLTKQSIFFTTVYTWFSNSIINIQPKGTNFEYGSVAFQCSGGYFNNIDSSLTLPPFNFNGANVAIIGSRFLNSILNSSPFIYSSIGLFNLKATSLIDNVVINNGHPFVKTLNVGDNFYYTGVRISNCIFSKFLQHENNQINAPRESAIPHISLFQLSNNIITSNNDDPTNSFFSFQNYQNAEYTLSISTINSENVQVFGNKSFICNQNGNTSIYGFEIPNTFPIGLITQNSYNNIAESGVFSDIPFAGINSIFEFNSIPFYSTLNTTNFNYCDSCRISIDGQVVYDNL
;
A
#
# COMPACT_ATOMS: atom_id res chain seq x y z
N MET A 1 -27.77 64.99 24.07
CA MET A 1 -27.30 63.60 24.31
C MET A 1 -27.49 62.61 23.14
N LYS A 2 -28.13 62.96 22.01
CA LYS A 2 -28.37 62.01 20.90
C LYS A 2 -27.22 61.86 19.88
N THR A 3 -26.27 62.79 19.84
CA THR A 3 -25.24 62.84 18.79
C THR A 3 -24.09 61.82 18.95
N ASN A 4 -23.85 61.31 20.17
CA ASN A 4 -22.77 60.33 20.39
C ASN A 4 -23.14 58.89 19.99
N PHE A 5 -24.44 58.54 19.93
CA PHE A 5 -24.84 57.17 19.64
C PHE A 5 -24.62 56.80 18.16
N LEU A 6 -24.85 57.75 17.24
CA LEU A 6 -24.71 57.53 15.80
C LEU A 6 -23.26 57.28 15.36
N LEU A 7 -22.30 57.99 15.96
CA LEU A 7 -20.86 57.82 15.64
C LEU A 7 -20.32 56.46 16.07
N VAL A 8 -20.74 55.96 17.24
CA VAL A 8 -20.31 54.63 17.72
C VAL A 8 -20.89 53.52 16.84
N SER A 9 -22.16 53.64 16.41
CA SER A 9 -22.73 52.67 15.47
C SER A 9 -22.03 52.68 14.11
N PHE A 10 -21.57 53.83 13.61
CA PHE A 10 -20.88 53.90 12.32
C PHE A 10 -19.49 53.24 12.37
N PHE A 11 -18.75 53.44 13.47
CA PHE A 11 -17.46 52.77 13.67
C PHE A 11 -17.60 51.26 13.89
N ALA A 12 -18.63 50.80 14.58
CA ALA A 12 -18.86 49.37 14.75
C ALA A 12 -19.21 48.70 13.41
N ILE A 13 -20.07 49.32 12.59
CA ILE A 13 -20.45 48.76 11.28
C ILE A 13 -19.25 48.75 10.32
N SER A 14 -18.42 49.80 10.29
CA SER A 14 -17.22 49.81 9.46
C SER A 14 -16.20 48.76 9.92
N LEU A 15 -16.06 48.55 11.23
CA LEU A 15 -15.21 47.48 11.76
C LEU A 15 -15.75 46.09 11.39
N PHE A 16 -17.07 45.86 11.49
CA PHE A 16 -17.68 44.59 11.08
C PHE A 16 -17.57 44.32 9.58
N LEU A 17 -17.71 45.35 8.74
CA LEU A 17 -17.50 45.23 7.29
C LEU A 17 -16.03 44.97 6.92
N CYS A 18 -15.10 45.59 7.63
CA CYS A 18 -13.68 45.29 7.44
C CYS A 18 -13.33 43.86 7.89
N ILE A 19 -13.86 43.38 9.01
CA ILE A 19 -13.57 42.03 9.51
C ILE A 19 -14.14 40.97 8.57
N GLN A 20 -15.33 41.17 7.99
CA GLN A 20 -15.87 40.22 7.02
C GLN A 20 -15.12 40.23 5.68
N ASN A 21 -14.43 41.31 5.30
CA ASN A 21 -13.57 41.30 4.11
C ASN A 21 -12.21 40.63 4.35
N VAL A 22 -11.80 40.42 5.61
CA VAL A 22 -10.70 39.49 5.93
C VAL A 22 -11.24 38.08 6.23
N ALA A 23 -12.54 37.81 6.03
CA ALA A 23 -12.97 36.43 5.85
C ALA A 23 -12.13 35.91 4.69
N SER A 24 -11.17 35.05 5.05
CA SER A 24 -10.19 34.52 4.15
C SER A 24 -10.94 34.01 2.93
N GLN A 25 -10.90 34.78 1.84
CA GLN A 25 -11.01 34.16 0.55
C GLN A 25 -9.78 33.28 0.51
N THR A 26 -9.95 32.04 0.97
CA THR A 26 -9.05 30.94 0.68
C THR A 26 -9.21 30.80 -0.83
N LEU A 27 -8.52 31.66 -1.57
CA LEU A 27 -8.34 31.57 -3.00
C LEU A 27 -7.62 30.24 -3.17
N SER A 28 -8.37 29.16 -3.39
CA SER A 28 -7.77 27.96 -3.94
C SER A 28 -7.46 28.31 -5.38
N THR A 29 -6.18 28.47 -5.69
CA THR A 29 -5.73 28.59 -7.06
C THR A 29 -5.55 27.19 -7.62
N ALA A 30 -6.48 26.81 -8.50
CA ALA A 30 -6.46 25.54 -9.19
C ALA A 30 -5.83 25.74 -10.57
N ILE A 31 -4.68 25.14 -10.82
CA ILE A 31 -4.06 25.10 -12.14
C ILE A 31 -4.47 23.81 -12.85
N THR A 32 -5.03 23.96 -14.05
CA THR A 32 -5.33 22.83 -14.93
C THR A 32 -4.40 22.88 -16.13
N LEU A 33 -3.53 21.89 -16.26
CA LEU A 33 -2.67 21.68 -17.42
C LEU A 33 -3.26 20.58 -18.27
N ILE A 34 -3.43 20.88 -19.54
CA ILE A 34 -3.90 19.95 -20.54
C ILE A 34 -2.68 19.41 -21.27
N VAL A 35 -2.49 18.10 -21.36
CA VAL A 35 -1.46 17.48 -22.18
C VAL A 35 -2.10 16.96 -23.47
N ASP A 36 -1.71 17.52 -24.60
CA ASP A 36 -2.13 17.10 -25.94
C ASP A 36 -0.90 16.90 -26.83
N PHE A 37 -0.55 15.63 -27.03
CA PHE A 37 0.57 15.21 -27.88
C PHE A 37 0.36 15.57 -29.35
N GLY A 38 -0.88 15.80 -29.79
CA GLY A 38 -1.24 16.23 -31.14
C GLY A 38 -1.24 17.75 -31.32
N SER A 39 -1.00 18.53 -30.25
CA SER A 39 -1.10 19.99 -30.30
C SER A 39 -0.07 20.59 -31.27
N SER A 40 -0.56 21.28 -32.30
CA SER A 40 0.27 22.03 -33.25
C SER A 40 0.67 23.42 -32.76
N THR A 41 0.26 23.81 -31.54
CA THR A 41 0.56 25.13 -30.97
C THR A 41 2.09 25.34 -30.95
N PRO A 42 2.62 26.49 -31.39
CA PRO A 42 4.05 26.78 -31.29
C PRO A 42 4.47 27.02 -29.83
N TYR A 43 5.65 26.53 -29.47
CA TYR A 43 6.22 26.61 -28.11
C TYR A 43 7.44 27.49 -28.16
N VAL A 44 7.64 28.31 -27.13
CA VAL A 44 8.94 28.94 -26.85
C VAL A 44 9.50 28.24 -25.61
N ASN A 45 10.76 27.79 -25.67
CA ASN A 45 11.48 27.15 -24.57
C ASN A 45 10.87 25.87 -23.97
N SER A 46 10.11 25.07 -24.73
CA SER A 46 9.44 23.84 -24.25
C SER A 46 8.32 24.08 -23.21
N GLU A 47 7.75 25.28 -23.19
CA GLU A 47 6.67 25.64 -22.28
C GLU A 47 5.34 25.60 -23.03
N CYS A 48 4.33 24.87 -22.54
CA CYS A 48 2.95 25.13 -22.96
C CYS A 48 2.71 26.62 -22.76
N GLY A 49 2.63 27.35 -23.87
CA GLY A 49 2.85 28.80 -23.90
C GLY A 49 1.82 29.59 -23.09
N GLY A 50 1.95 30.92 -23.11
CA GLY A 50 1.00 31.83 -22.46
C GLY A 50 1.49 32.40 -21.13
N ILE A 51 0.85 33.49 -20.72
CA ILE A 51 1.19 34.22 -19.50
C ILE A 51 0.78 33.37 -18.29
N LEU A 52 1.65 33.29 -17.27
CA LEU A 52 1.26 32.79 -15.96
C LEU A 52 0.37 33.84 -15.31
N ASP A 53 -0.91 33.51 -15.09
CA ASP A 53 -1.77 34.31 -14.25
C ASP A 53 -2.32 33.46 -13.08
N SER A 54 -2.88 34.14 -12.07
CA SER A 54 -3.48 33.53 -10.89
C SER A 54 -4.99 33.28 -11.04
N SER A 55 -5.53 33.44 -12.25
CA SER A 55 -6.97 33.32 -12.48
C SER A 55 -7.37 31.84 -12.54
N ASN A 56 -8.37 31.44 -11.74
CA ASN A 56 -8.92 30.07 -11.75
C ASN A 56 -9.55 29.68 -13.09
N THR A 57 -9.75 30.64 -14.00
CA THR A 57 -10.35 30.43 -15.32
C THR A 57 -9.31 30.22 -16.42
N THR A 58 -8.01 30.29 -16.10
CA THR A 58 -6.96 30.25 -17.11
C THR A 58 -6.67 28.83 -17.54
N ILE A 59 -7.19 28.48 -18.71
CA ILE A 59 -6.80 27.27 -19.42
C ILE A 59 -5.50 27.59 -20.14
N TYR A 60 -4.39 27.05 -19.62
CA TYR A 60 -3.12 27.12 -20.32
C TYR A 60 -3.25 26.38 -21.67
N PRO A 61 -2.64 26.89 -22.75
CA PRO A 61 -2.44 26.13 -23.97
C PRO A 61 -1.99 24.70 -23.67
N PRO A 62 -2.50 23.69 -24.40
CA PRO A 62 -2.13 22.31 -24.15
C PRO A 62 -0.62 22.14 -24.25
N CYS A 63 -0.03 21.38 -23.33
CA CYS A 63 1.36 20.94 -23.25
C CYS A 63 1.61 19.72 -24.17
N LYS A 64 2.78 19.63 -24.80
CA LYS A 64 3.12 18.60 -25.80
C LYS A 64 3.61 17.31 -25.17
N SER A 65 3.92 17.35 -23.88
CA SER A 65 4.44 16.22 -23.12
C SER A 65 4.11 16.35 -21.64
N PHE A 66 4.27 15.25 -20.90
CA PHE A 66 4.24 15.31 -19.44
C PHE A 66 5.40 16.15 -18.91
N LYS A 67 6.59 16.06 -19.50
CA LYS A 67 7.76 16.88 -19.11
C LYS A 67 7.45 18.37 -19.14
N ASP A 68 6.80 18.84 -20.19
CA ASP A 68 6.43 20.25 -20.34
C ASP A 68 5.38 20.67 -19.30
N ALA A 69 4.38 19.81 -19.05
CA ALA A 69 3.39 20.06 -18.00
C ALA A 69 4.04 20.11 -16.61
N GLY A 70 4.97 19.20 -16.32
CA GLY A 70 5.74 19.21 -15.07
C GLY A 70 6.60 20.47 -14.92
N ASN A 71 7.27 20.90 -15.99
CA ASN A 71 8.03 22.15 -16.01
C ASN A 71 7.14 23.35 -15.75
N ARG A 72 5.98 23.43 -16.43
CA ARG A 72 5.01 24.51 -16.26
C ARG A 72 4.46 24.57 -14.84
N ALA A 73 4.13 23.41 -14.26
CA ALA A 73 3.67 23.32 -12.88
C ALA A 73 4.73 23.86 -11.89
N ARG A 74 6.01 23.55 -12.09
CA ARG A 74 7.10 24.09 -11.25
C ARG A 74 7.34 25.59 -11.46
N GLN A 75 7.20 26.10 -12.69
CA GLN A 75 7.26 27.53 -12.95
C GLN A 75 6.14 28.28 -12.23
N TYR A 76 4.92 27.75 -12.25
CA TYR A 76 3.81 28.31 -11.49
C TYR A 76 4.14 28.41 -9.99
N LEU A 77 4.70 27.36 -9.39
CA LEU A 77 5.16 27.40 -7.98
C LEU A 77 6.23 28.49 -7.74
N ASN A 78 7.17 28.66 -8.67
CA ASN A 78 8.26 29.62 -8.53
C ASN A 78 7.89 31.07 -8.91
N SER A 79 6.72 31.28 -9.52
CA SER A 79 6.28 32.61 -9.99
C SER A 79 5.83 33.56 -8.87
N GLY A 80 5.64 33.05 -7.65
CA GLY A 80 5.02 33.79 -6.55
C GLY A 80 3.49 33.89 -6.63
N LEU A 81 2.87 33.37 -7.69
CA LEU A 81 1.41 33.29 -7.84
C LEU A 81 0.79 32.14 -7.04
N ALA A 82 1.59 31.13 -6.69
CA ALA A 82 1.15 29.95 -5.97
C ALA A 82 0.89 30.27 -4.50
N ILE A 83 -0.29 29.91 -4.00
CA ILE A 83 -0.70 30.10 -2.61
C ILE A 83 -0.22 28.89 -1.80
N PRO A 84 0.78 29.05 -0.92
CA PRO A 84 1.54 27.92 -0.39
C PRO A 84 0.73 26.82 0.32
N ASN A 85 -0.49 27.12 0.76
CA ASN A 85 -1.33 26.23 1.58
C ASN A 85 -2.61 25.73 0.88
N SER A 86 -2.85 26.05 -0.41
CA SER A 86 -4.11 25.66 -1.08
C SER A 86 -4.00 25.34 -2.58
N ASN A 87 -2.77 25.14 -3.07
CA ASN A 87 -2.51 24.89 -4.49
C ASN A 87 -3.02 23.52 -4.94
N TYR A 88 -3.85 23.53 -5.98
CA TYR A 88 -4.36 22.33 -6.64
C TYR A 88 -3.85 22.28 -8.09
N LEU A 89 -3.31 21.14 -8.50
CA LEU A 89 -2.88 20.87 -9.86
C LEU A 89 -3.70 19.74 -10.45
N THR A 90 -4.28 19.96 -11.61
CA THR A 90 -4.80 18.90 -12.47
C THR A 90 -3.97 18.81 -13.73
N ILE A 91 -3.51 17.62 -14.06
CA ILE A 91 -2.90 17.30 -15.36
C ILE A 91 -3.86 16.36 -16.08
N SER A 92 -4.54 16.89 -17.08
CA SER A 92 -5.49 16.15 -17.91
C SER A 92 -4.87 15.83 -19.26
N VAL A 93 -4.79 14.55 -19.63
CA VAL A 93 -4.36 14.15 -20.97
C VAL A 93 -5.56 14.15 -21.91
N ILE A 94 -5.49 14.88 -23.03
CA ILE A 94 -6.49 14.77 -24.10
C ILE A 94 -6.16 13.53 -24.92
N ASN A 95 -7.15 12.64 -24.99
CA ASN A 95 -7.09 11.47 -25.85
C ASN A 95 -7.49 11.83 -27.28
N THR A 96 -6.59 12.41 -28.07
CA THR A 96 -6.85 12.67 -29.50
C THR A 96 -6.54 11.46 -30.38
N ALA A 97 -5.68 10.54 -29.93
CA ALA A 97 -5.38 9.26 -30.58
C ALA A 97 -6.05 8.10 -29.83
N ILE A 98 -6.26 6.94 -30.48
CA ILE A 98 -6.94 5.79 -29.84
C ILE A 98 -6.19 5.32 -28.57
N THR A 99 -4.87 5.51 -28.52
CA THR A 99 -4.04 5.38 -27.31
C THR A 99 -2.71 6.09 -27.58
N PRO A 100 -2.47 7.33 -27.10
CA PRO A 100 -1.15 7.94 -27.28
C PRO A 100 -0.11 7.07 -26.54
N ASN A 101 0.89 6.60 -27.28
CA ASN A 101 2.09 5.99 -26.71
C ASN A 101 3.14 7.09 -26.55
N ILE A 102 3.62 7.27 -25.32
CA ILE A 102 4.41 8.43 -24.91
C ILE A 102 5.75 7.92 -24.41
N ASP A 103 6.86 8.21 -25.09
CA ASP A 103 8.15 7.62 -24.80
C ASP A 103 9.22 8.60 -24.28
N GLY A 104 10.15 8.01 -23.54
CA GLY A 104 11.41 8.62 -23.09
C GLY A 104 11.31 9.75 -22.07
N GLU A 105 12.23 10.72 -22.10
CA GLU A 105 12.25 11.80 -21.10
C GLU A 105 10.96 12.63 -21.10
N SER A 106 10.24 12.66 -22.23
CA SER A 106 8.96 13.36 -22.39
C SER A 106 7.85 12.78 -21.50
N ALA A 107 8.02 11.53 -21.06
CA ALA A 107 7.08 10.81 -20.23
C ALA A 107 7.07 11.26 -18.77
N GLN A 108 8.07 12.01 -18.30
CA GLN A 108 8.27 12.29 -16.87
C GLN A 108 7.68 13.62 -16.43
N LEU A 109 6.93 13.66 -15.32
CA LEU A 109 6.49 14.91 -14.69
C LEU A 109 7.58 15.50 -13.78
N GLY A 110 8.32 14.65 -13.07
CA GLY A 110 9.31 15.04 -12.07
C GLY A 110 8.69 15.41 -10.71
N ASN A 111 9.39 16.25 -9.93
CA ASN A 111 8.96 16.59 -8.57
C ASN A 111 7.83 17.65 -8.57
N LEU A 112 6.72 17.34 -7.88
CA LEU A 112 5.54 18.18 -7.74
C LEU A 112 5.21 18.54 -6.27
N PHE A 113 6.19 18.44 -5.37
CA PHE A 113 6.01 18.69 -3.93
C PHE A 113 5.29 20.01 -3.58
N GLY A 114 5.44 21.09 -4.34
CA GLY A 114 4.84 22.39 -3.99
C GLY A 114 3.30 22.46 -4.07
N PHE A 115 2.64 21.43 -4.60
CA PHE A 115 1.18 21.34 -4.65
C PHE A 115 0.61 20.60 -3.43
N CYS A 116 -0.60 20.97 -3.02
CA CYS A 116 -1.35 20.28 -1.98
C CYS A 116 -2.19 19.15 -2.53
N THR A 117 -2.66 19.29 -3.76
CA THR A 117 -3.29 18.19 -4.47
C THR A 117 -2.81 18.17 -5.91
N VAL A 118 -2.48 16.98 -6.39
CA VAL A 118 -2.09 16.71 -7.78
C VAL A 118 -2.98 15.59 -8.29
N ASP A 119 -3.85 15.90 -9.24
CA ASP A 119 -4.68 14.92 -9.93
C ASP A 119 -4.16 14.75 -11.36
N ILE A 120 -3.67 13.55 -11.69
CA ILE A 120 -3.21 13.17 -13.02
C ILE A 120 -4.23 12.19 -13.59
N LEU A 121 -4.95 12.61 -14.62
CA LEU A 121 -6.02 11.82 -15.19
C LEU A 121 -6.10 11.94 -16.71
N ILE A 122 -6.81 10.98 -17.28
CA ILE A 122 -7.35 11.11 -18.62
C ILE A 122 -8.81 11.48 -18.47
N ALA A 123 -9.22 12.53 -19.20
CA ALA A 123 -10.57 13.11 -19.06
C ALA A 123 -11.69 12.08 -19.31
N THR A 124 -11.43 11.03 -20.08
CA THR A 124 -12.38 9.98 -20.43
C THR A 124 -12.17 8.72 -19.60
N THR A 125 -13.27 8.09 -19.16
CA THR A 125 -13.24 6.87 -18.33
C THR A 125 -12.99 5.59 -19.12
N THR A 126 -13.16 5.62 -20.44
CA THR A 126 -13.06 4.44 -21.32
C THR A 126 -11.70 4.28 -22.00
N SER A 127 -10.88 5.34 -22.01
CA SER A 127 -9.56 5.30 -22.64
C SER A 127 -8.42 5.30 -21.60
N ARG A 128 -7.25 4.92 -22.07
CA ARG A 128 -6.00 4.86 -21.31
C ARG A 128 -4.92 5.57 -22.12
N ALA A 129 -3.94 6.14 -21.44
CA ALA A 129 -2.76 6.76 -22.03
C ALA A 129 -1.60 5.86 -21.65
N ILE A 130 -0.81 5.48 -22.65
CA ILE A 130 0.33 4.61 -22.45
C ILE A 130 1.54 5.51 -22.25
N VAL A 131 2.13 5.41 -21.07
CA VAL A 131 3.33 6.13 -20.66
C VAL A 131 4.49 5.15 -20.63
N ASP A 132 5.26 5.14 -21.71
CA ASP A 132 6.42 4.29 -21.93
C ASP A 132 7.67 4.90 -21.28
N GLY A 133 8.12 4.26 -20.22
CA GLY A 133 9.30 4.60 -19.43
C GLY A 133 10.62 4.06 -19.99
N THR A 134 10.68 3.48 -21.20
CA THR A 134 11.90 2.81 -21.70
C THR A 134 13.15 3.71 -21.65
N LEU A 135 13.03 5.00 -21.99
CA LEU A 135 14.15 5.96 -21.91
C LEU A 135 14.02 6.91 -20.70
N SER A 136 13.17 6.59 -19.72
CA SER A 136 13.04 7.37 -18.49
C SER A 136 14.30 7.21 -17.62
N THR A 137 14.88 8.33 -17.19
CA THR A 137 16.08 8.39 -16.35
C THR A 137 15.78 8.68 -14.87
N SER A 138 14.51 8.92 -14.56
CA SER A 138 14.00 9.29 -13.23
C SER A 138 12.57 8.79 -13.00
N HIS A 139 11.97 9.10 -11.85
CA HIS A 139 10.58 8.75 -11.53
C HIS A 139 9.55 9.42 -12.45
N PHE A 140 8.38 8.80 -12.66
CA PHE A 140 7.30 9.46 -13.40
C PHE A 140 6.88 10.73 -12.66
N VAL A 141 6.52 10.57 -11.39
CA VAL A 141 6.19 11.68 -10.49
C VAL A 141 6.84 11.42 -9.15
N SER A 142 7.35 12.50 -8.57
CA SER A 142 7.86 12.47 -7.21
C SER A 142 7.27 13.56 -6.33
N LEU A 143 7.13 13.24 -5.05
CA LEU A 143 6.84 14.20 -4.00
C LEU A 143 8.05 14.18 -3.06
N GLN A 144 9.04 15.00 -3.39
CA GLN A 144 10.28 15.09 -2.61
C GLN A 144 10.38 16.47 -1.98
N GLU A 145 10.37 16.50 -0.65
CA GLU A 145 10.54 17.74 0.09
C GLU A 145 11.98 18.24 -0.03
N PRO A 146 12.22 19.49 -0.49
CA PRO A 146 13.58 20.01 -0.68
C PRO A 146 14.38 20.02 0.63
N ASN A 147 15.71 19.87 0.54
CA ASN A 147 16.60 19.84 1.72
C ASN A 147 16.58 21.16 2.50
N VAL A 148 16.33 22.28 1.81
CA VAL A 148 16.11 23.55 2.47
C VAL A 148 14.67 23.54 3.00
N PRO A 149 14.44 23.71 4.32
CA PRO A 149 13.09 23.80 4.88
C PRO A 149 12.45 25.09 4.37
N ASN A 150 11.88 25.04 3.17
CA ASN A 150 11.00 26.09 2.70
C ASN A 150 9.65 25.86 3.39
N THR A 151 9.55 26.39 4.61
CA THR A 151 8.38 26.31 5.49
C THR A 151 7.11 26.89 4.87
N SER A 152 7.19 27.52 3.70
CA SER A 152 6.04 28.13 3.06
C SER A 152 4.99 27.10 2.62
N TYR A 153 5.37 25.94 2.06
CA TYR A 153 4.39 25.01 1.46
C TYR A 153 3.78 24.03 2.47
N GLN A 154 2.94 24.53 3.39
CA GLN A 154 2.22 23.71 4.36
C GLN A 154 0.76 23.51 3.95
N CYS A 155 0.45 22.33 3.42
CA CYS A 155 -0.91 21.96 3.10
C CYS A 155 -1.66 21.62 4.39
N SER A 156 -2.61 22.46 4.79
CA SER A 156 -3.39 22.29 6.02
C SER A 156 -4.28 21.04 6.02
N SER A 157 -4.57 20.49 4.85
CA SER A 157 -5.28 19.21 4.66
C SER A 157 -4.34 18.06 4.28
N GLY A 158 -3.02 18.30 4.29
CA GLY A 158 -2.00 17.38 3.80
C GLY A 158 -1.90 17.32 2.28
N LYS A 159 -1.01 16.44 1.78
CA LYS A 159 -0.69 16.33 0.35
C LYS A 159 -1.40 15.14 -0.28
N THR A 160 -2.07 15.37 -1.40
CA THR A 160 -2.77 14.31 -2.14
C THR A 160 -2.22 14.17 -3.56
N LEU A 161 -1.90 12.96 -3.98
CA LEU A 161 -1.62 12.59 -5.37
C LEU A 161 -2.68 11.58 -5.84
N ARG A 162 -3.33 11.84 -6.97
CA ARG A 162 -4.27 10.89 -7.60
C ARG A 162 -3.81 10.60 -9.01
N ILE A 163 -3.72 9.32 -9.35
CA ILE A 163 -3.42 8.85 -10.70
C ILE A 163 -4.58 7.97 -11.15
N ARG A 164 -5.20 8.32 -12.29
CA ARG A 164 -6.40 7.66 -12.80
C ARG A 164 -6.30 7.33 -14.28
N ASN A 165 -6.64 6.09 -14.66
CA ASN A 165 -6.71 5.63 -16.06
C ASN A 165 -5.38 5.68 -16.83
N ILE A 166 -4.23 5.56 -16.17
CA ILE A 166 -2.92 5.60 -16.83
C ILE A 166 -2.32 4.20 -16.92
N GLU A 167 -1.71 3.89 -18.06
CA GLU A 167 -0.97 2.66 -18.28
C GLU A 167 0.53 2.97 -18.39
N PHE A 168 1.33 2.49 -17.45
CA PHE A 168 2.78 2.64 -17.42
C PHE A 168 3.44 1.40 -18.05
N LYS A 169 4.35 1.58 -19.01
CA LYS A 169 5.10 0.48 -19.63
C LYS A 169 6.59 0.68 -19.50
N ASN A 170 7.36 -0.40 -19.38
CA ASN A 170 8.82 -0.40 -19.52
C ASN A 170 9.55 0.57 -18.57
N TRP A 171 9.04 0.77 -17.35
CA TRP A 171 9.68 1.66 -16.38
C TRP A 171 10.97 1.08 -15.77
N GLY A 172 11.25 -0.20 -16.03
CA GLY A 172 12.47 -0.87 -15.58
C GLY A 172 12.74 -0.57 -14.10
N ASN A 173 13.91 -0.05 -13.80
CA ASN A 173 14.34 0.27 -12.43
C ASN A 173 13.82 1.61 -11.88
N GLN A 174 13.20 2.45 -12.71
CA GLN A 174 12.67 3.74 -12.26
C GLN A 174 11.32 3.54 -11.58
N THR A 175 11.18 4.04 -10.35
CA THR A 175 9.89 4.00 -9.65
C THR A 175 8.89 4.94 -10.32
N ILE A 176 7.68 4.47 -10.61
CA ILE A 176 6.61 5.33 -11.15
C ILE A 176 6.28 6.45 -10.14
N VAL A 177 5.94 6.10 -8.89
CA VAL A 177 5.67 7.07 -7.83
C VAL A 177 6.69 6.95 -6.70
N TYR A 178 7.45 8.02 -6.49
CA TYR A 178 8.40 8.11 -5.38
C TYR A 178 8.02 9.24 -4.41
N THR A 179 8.00 8.95 -3.12
CA THR A 179 7.84 9.99 -2.10
C THR A 179 9.00 9.98 -1.11
N ASN A 180 9.45 11.19 -0.75
CA ASN A 180 10.43 11.43 0.31
C ASN A 180 10.01 12.71 1.04
N LEU A 181 9.15 12.53 2.05
CA LEU A 181 8.41 13.60 2.70
C LEU A 181 8.64 13.50 4.21
N ASN A 182 8.71 14.64 4.91
CA ASN A 182 8.66 14.61 6.37
C ASN A 182 7.31 14.01 6.79
N GLN A 183 7.37 12.92 7.56
CA GLN A 183 6.22 12.10 7.94
C GLN A 183 5.86 12.28 9.43
N VAL A 184 6.17 13.45 10.00
CA VAL A 184 5.79 13.81 11.37
C VAL A 184 4.33 14.29 11.35
N PHE A 185 3.50 13.74 12.23
CA PHE A 185 2.06 14.00 12.25
C PHE A 185 1.83 15.35 12.93
N ASN A 186 1.36 16.33 12.16
CA ASN A 186 0.39 17.25 12.69
C ASN A 186 -0.95 16.78 12.12
N SER A 187 -2.04 16.85 12.87
CA SER A 187 -3.39 16.43 12.41
C SER A 187 -3.81 17.01 11.04
N LEU A 188 -3.11 18.05 10.60
CA LEU A 188 -3.23 18.77 9.35
C LEU A 188 -2.40 18.20 8.17
N THR A 189 -1.51 17.22 8.35
CA THR A 189 -0.50 16.84 7.32
C THR A 189 -0.69 15.47 6.67
N LYS A 190 -1.87 14.82 6.78
CA LYS A 190 -2.12 13.50 6.19
C LYS A 190 -1.78 13.46 4.70
N GLN A 191 -0.80 12.66 4.33
CA GLN A 191 -0.41 12.50 2.93
C GLN A 191 -1.24 11.37 2.33
N SER A 192 -1.59 11.45 1.06
CA SER A 192 -2.41 10.42 0.41
C SER A 192 -2.04 10.22 -1.06
N ILE A 193 -1.99 8.96 -1.48
CA ILE A 193 -1.71 8.56 -2.86
C ILE A 193 -2.82 7.60 -3.30
N PHE A 194 -3.53 7.95 -4.36
CA PHE A 194 -4.63 7.17 -4.89
C PHE A 194 -4.34 6.70 -6.30
N PHE A 195 -4.33 5.38 -6.49
CA PHE A 195 -4.36 4.74 -7.80
C PHE A 195 -5.77 4.24 -8.08
N THR A 196 -6.35 4.66 -9.20
CA THR A 196 -7.60 4.11 -9.71
C THR A 196 -7.37 3.67 -11.13
N THR A 197 -7.67 2.41 -11.46
CA THR A 197 -7.54 1.86 -12.83
C THR A 197 -6.17 2.16 -13.45
N VAL A 198 -5.11 1.98 -12.66
CA VAL A 198 -3.72 2.13 -13.10
C VAL A 198 -3.22 0.77 -13.59
N TYR A 199 -2.59 0.76 -14.75
CA TYR A 199 -2.00 -0.42 -15.37
C TYR A 199 -0.48 -0.27 -15.36
N THR A 200 0.26 -1.33 -15.05
CA THR A 200 1.71 -1.34 -15.20
C THR A 200 2.17 -2.61 -15.91
N TRP A 201 3.13 -2.46 -16.82
CA TRP A 201 3.75 -3.54 -17.57
C TRP A 201 5.27 -3.38 -17.57
N PHE A 202 6.02 -4.48 -17.42
CA PHE A 202 7.49 -4.49 -17.55
C PHE A 202 8.17 -3.42 -16.68
N SER A 203 7.80 -3.39 -15.40
CA SER A 203 8.28 -2.39 -14.44
C SER A 203 8.78 -3.11 -13.20
N ASN A 204 9.91 -2.67 -12.65
CA ASN A 204 10.53 -3.33 -11.50
C ASN A 204 10.20 -2.59 -10.20
N SER A 205 9.86 -1.30 -10.28
CA SER A 205 9.47 -0.47 -9.14
C SER A 205 8.24 0.37 -9.49
N ILE A 206 7.16 0.18 -8.74
CA ILE A 206 5.88 0.85 -9.00
C ILE A 206 5.70 2.01 -8.04
N ILE A 207 5.83 1.75 -6.75
CA ILE A 207 5.68 2.77 -5.73
C ILE A 207 6.69 2.58 -4.62
N ASN A 208 7.31 3.68 -4.21
CA ASN A 208 8.26 3.73 -3.12
C ASN A 208 7.94 4.92 -2.21
N ILE A 209 7.33 4.63 -1.06
CA ILE A 209 7.05 5.61 -0.02
C ILE A 209 8.14 5.54 1.02
N GLN A 210 8.98 6.58 1.09
CA GLN A 210 10.00 6.73 2.12
C GLN A 210 9.72 7.95 3.00
N PRO A 211 9.88 7.83 4.33
CA PRO A 211 9.99 9.00 5.18
C PRO A 211 11.27 9.79 4.86
N LYS A 212 11.18 11.11 4.99
CA LYS A 212 12.35 11.96 5.02
C LYS A 212 12.95 11.94 6.42
N GLY A 213 14.22 11.53 6.50
CA GLY A 213 14.94 11.40 7.76
C GLY A 213 14.52 10.18 8.59
N THR A 214 14.92 10.16 9.86
CA THR A 214 14.71 9.02 10.78
C THR A 214 13.42 9.14 11.60
N ASN A 215 12.85 10.34 11.68
CA ASN A 215 11.67 10.62 12.49
C ASN A 215 10.44 10.60 11.59
N PHE A 216 9.65 9.55 11.69
CA PHE A 216 8.39 9.41 10.99
C PHE A 216 7.37 8.75 11.90
N GLU A 217 6.12 9.11 11.70
CA GLU A 217 5.01 8.61 12.49
C GLU A 217 4.21 7.56 11.71
N TYR A 218 3.64 6.64 12.49
CA TYR A 218 2.85 5.53 12.01
C TYR A 218 1.67 5.99 11.14
N GLY A 219 1.56 5.42 9.93
CA GLY A 219 0.41 5.64 9.06
C GLY A 219 0.22 7.08 8.56
N SER A 220 1.30 7.88 8.53
CA SER A 220 1.30 9.28 8.07
C SER A 220 0.91 9.45 6.60
N VAL A 221 1.10 8.39 5.78
CA VAL A 221 0.72 8.34 4.37
C VAL A 221 -0.38 7.31 4.15
N ALA A 222 -1.50 7.69 3.55
CA ALA A 222 -2.50 6.74 3.07
C ALA A 222 -2.25 6.39 1.60
N PHE A 223 -2.00 5.13 1.29
CA PHE A 223 -2.00 4.64 -0.09
C PHE A 223 -3.25 3.80 -0.34
N GLN A 224 -4.00 4.15 -1.38
CA GLN A 224 -5.13 3.35 -1.83
C GLN A 224 -5.00 3.05 -3.32
N CYS A 225 -5.05 1.76 -3.66
CA CYS A 225 -5.14 1.27 -5.02
C CYS A 225 -6.47 0.57 -5.23
N SER A 226 -7.23 0.97 -6.25
CA SER A 226 -8.54 0.39 -6.59
C SER A 226 -8.57 0.00 -8.07
N GLY A 227 -8.72 -1.30 -8.33
CA GLY A 227 -8.76 -1.84 -9.70
C GLY A 227 -7.43 -1.71 -10.45
N GLY A 228 -6.31 -1.77 -9.73
CA GLY A 228 -4.98 -1.75 -10.35
C GLY A 228 -4.68 -3.05 -11.09
N TYR A 229 -3.87 -2.98 -12.14
CA TYR A 229 -3.46 -4.14 -12.93
C TYR A 229 -1.94 -4.11 -13.13
N PHE A 230 -1.24 -5.01 -12.47
CA PHE A 230 0.21 -5.06 -12.41
C PHE A 230 0.67 -6.36 -13.07
N ASN A 231 1.30 -6.26 -14.24
CA ASN A 231 1.63 -7.41 -15.07
C ASN A 231 3.09 -7.40 -15.52
N ASN A 232 3.70 -8.58 -15.65
CA ASN A 232 5.12 -8.70 -16.02
C ASN A 232 6.02 -7.82 -15.14
N ILE A 233 5.80 -7.88 -13.83
CA ILE A 233 6.65 -7.19 -12.85
C ILE A 233 7.84 -8.11 -12.59
N ASP A 234 9.03 -7.64 -12.95
CA ASP A 234 10.28 -8.34 -12.69
C ASP A 234 11.06 -7.56 -11.62
N SER A 235 11.49 -8.20 -10.55
CA SER A 235 12.44 -7.56 -9.62
C SER A 235 13.80 -8.23 -9.76
N SER A 236 14.72 -7.55 -10.45
CA SER A 236 16.16 -7.82 -10.37
C SER A 236 16.86 -7.00 -9.28
N LEU A 237 16.10 -6.10 -8.62
CA LEU A 237 16.59 -5.23 -7.55
C LEU A 237 16.22 -5.78 -6.17
N THR A 238 16.98 -5.36 -5.16
CA THR A 238 16.68 -5.65 -3.75
C THR A 238 15.44 -4.91 -3.24
N LEU A 239 14.97 -3.89 -3.96
CA LEU A 239 13.79 -3.11 -3.58
C LEU A 239 12.50 -3.78 -4.11
N PRO A 240 11.50 -4.01 -3.25
CA PRO A 240 10.18 -4.47 -3.64
C PRO A 240 9.51 -3.54 -4.67
N PRO A 241 8.73 -4.08 -5.63
CA PRO A 241 7.93 -3.25 -6.53
C PRO A 241 6.97 -2.31 -5.81
N PHE A 242 6.42 -2.77 -4.68
CA PHE A 242 5.59 -1.99 -3.77
C PHE A 242 6.29 -1.85 -2.43
N ASN A 243 6.88 -0.70 -2.17
CA ASN A 243 7.65 -0.44 -0.97
C ASN A 243 7.03 0.71 -0.16
N PHE A 244 6.58 0.40 1.05
CA PHE A 244 5.78 1.31 1.87
C PHE A 244 6.37 1.46 3.27
N ASN A 245 7.06 2.55 3.55
CA ASN A 245 7.53 2.88 4.89
C ASN A 245 6.70 4.04 5.47
N GLY A 246 6.04 3.80 6.62
CA GLY A 246 5.21 4.80 7.29
C GLY A 246 3.78 4.92 6.76
N ALA A 247 3.28 3.93 6.01
CA ALA A 247 2.05 4.09 5.22
C ALA A 247 0.91 3.12 5.60
N ASN A 248 -0.31 3.64 5.56
CA ASN A 248 -1.56 2.88 5.59
C ASN A 248 -1.97 2.50 4.17
N VAL A 249 -1.82 1.22 3.83
CA VAL A 249 -1.95 0.66 2.50
C VAL A 249 -3.28 -0.08 2.38
N ALA A 250 -4.07 0.25 1.36
CA ALA A 250 -5.26 -0.49 0.97
C ALA A 250 -5.24 -0.78 -0.54
N ILE A 251 -5.16 -2.06 -0.89
CA ILE A 251 -5.22 -2.55 -2.27
C ILE A 251 -6.54 -3.30 -2.43
N ILE A 252 -7.38 -2.86 -3.36
CA ILE A 252 -8.78 -3.28 -3.49
C ILE A 252 -9.04 -3.70 -4.94
N GLY A 253 -9.45 -4.96 -5.14
CA GLY A 253 -9.83 -5.48 -6.45
C GLY A 253 -8.74 -5.39 -7.52
N SER A 254 -7.47 -5.47 -7.10
CA SER A 254 -6.32 -5.35 -8.00
C SER A 254 -5.88 -6.72 -8.52
N ARG A 255 -5.15 -6.73 -9.63
CA ARG A 255 -4.62 -7.93 -10.27
C ARG A 255 -3.10 -7.88 -10.34
N PHE A 256 -2.44 -8.96 -9.94
CA PHE A 256 -0.99 -9.15 -9.98
C PHE A 256 -0.68 -10.38 -10.82
N LEU A 257 -0.07 -10.19 -11.99
CA LEU A 257 -0.08 -11.20 -13.04
C LEU A 257 1.32 -11.40 -13.64
N ASN A 258 1.63 -12.64 -14.06
CA ASN A 258 2.81 -13.01 -14.85
C ASN A 258 4.13 -12.38 -14.37
N SER A 259 4.33 -12.32 -13.05
CA SER A 259 5.43 -11.56 -12.44
C SER A 259 6.46 -12.51 -11.86
N ILE A 260 7.74 -12.20 -11.99
CA ILE A 260 8.85 -13.04 -11.51
C ILE A 260 9.76 -12.19 -10.62
N LEU A 261 9.87 -12.53 -9.35
CA LEU A 261 10.70 -11.79 -8.40
C LEU A 261 11.80 -12.70 -7.86
N ASN A 262 13.05 -12.22 -7.99
CA ASN A 262 14.23 -13.01 -7.63
C ASN A 262 14.95 -12.51 -6.37
N SER A 263 14.64 -11.31 -5.89
CA SER A 263 15.53 -10.61 -4.95
C SER A 263 14.80 -9.82 -3.87
N SER A 264 13.47 -9.83 -3.86
CA SER A 264 12.68 -9.08 -2.88
C SER A 264 11.28 -9.65 -2.72
N PRO A 265 10.58 -9.34 -1.61
CA PRO A 265 9.12 -9.50 -1.53
C PRO A 265 8.41 -8.72 -2.64
N PHE A 266 7.20 -9.15 -3.02
CA PHE A 266 6.38 -8.38 -3.97
C PHE A 266 5.89 -7.07 -3.35
N ILE A 267 5.44 -7.15 -2.10
CA ILE A 267 5.01 -6.02 -1.31
C ILE A 267 5.78 -6.02 0.01
N TYR A 268 6.38 -4.88 0.34
CA TYR A 268 6.92 -4.61 1.66
C TYR A 268 6.21 -3.42 2.28
N SER A 269 5.71 -3.60 3.49
CA SER A 269 5.13 -2.52 4.29
C SER A 269 5.72 -2.50 5.68
N SER A 270 6.23 -1.34 6.11
CA SER A 270 6.70 -1.14 7.48
C SER A 270 6.06 0.06 8.14
N ILE A 271 5.75 -0.07 9.43
CA ILE A 271 5.26 1.02 10.31
C ILE A 271 4.02 1.70 9.72
N GLY A 272 2.92 0.95 9.64
CA GLY A 272 1.65 1.44 9.09
C GLY A 272 0.55 0.37 9.13
N LEU A 273 -0.36 0.39 8.15
CA LEU A 273 -1.43 -0.59 7.98
C LEU A 273 -1.32 -1.24 6.61
N PHE A 274 -1.75 -2.50 6.46
CA PHE A 274 -1.76 -3.15 5.16
C PHE A 274 -3.01 -3.99 4.93
N ASN A 275 -3.72 -3.71 3.83
CA ASN A 275 -4.96 -4.36 3.46
C ASN A 275 -4.97 -4.79 2.00
N LEU A 276 -5.34 -6.05 1.73
CA LEU A 276 -5.52 -6.59 0.39
C LEU A 276 -6.93 -7.19 0.26
N LYS A 277 -7.88 -6.41 -0.27
CA LYS A 277 -9.32 -6.68 -0.19
C LYS A 277 -9.98 -6.96 -1.54
N ALA A 278 -11.21 -7.45 -1.47
CA ALA A 278 -12.25 -7.42 -2.50
C ALA A 278 -11.87 -8.04 -3.86
N THR A 279 -11.83 -9.37 -3.95
CA THR A 279 -11.66 -10.08 -5.24
C THR A 279 -10.31 -9.82 -5.93
N SER A 280 -9.28 -9.46 -5.16
CA SER A 280 -7.93 -9.30 -5.71
C SER A 280 -7.44 -10.65 -6.27
N LEU A 281 -6.76 -10.60 -7.42
CA LEU A 281 -6.27 -11.78 -8.13
C LEU A 281 -4.74 -11.75 -8.19
N ILE A 282 -4.11 -12.86 -7.84
CA ILE A 282 -2.69 -13.11 -8.01
C ILE A 282 -2.59 -14.33 -8.91
N ASP A 283 -2.04 -14.18 -10.12
CA ASP A 283 -2.01 -15.28 -11.09
C ASP A 283 -0.67 -15.35 -11.81
N ASN A 284 -0.13 -16.56 -11.95
CA ASN A 284 1.15 -16.80 -12.61
C ASN A 284 2.30 -15.94 -12.04
N VAL A 285 2.38 -15.84 -10.71
CA VAL A 285 3.44 -15.08 -10.01
C VAL A 285 4.46 -16.06 -9.42
N VAL A 286 5.73 -15.85 -9.72
CA VAL A 286 6.86 -16.63 -9.21
C VAL A 286 7.70 -15.76 -8.29
N ILE A 287 7.88 -16.18 -7.03
CA ILE A 287 8.79 -15.52 -6.07
C ILE A 287 9.82 -16.54 -5.62
N ASN A 288 11.06 -16.28 -6.03
CA ASN A 288 12.21 -17.14 -5.76
C ASN A 288 12.92 -16.74 -4.46
N ASN A 289 13.94 -17.52 -4.08
CA ASN A 289 14.89 -17.22 -3.01
C ASN A 289 14.27 -16.99 -1.62
N GLY A 290 13.16 -17.67 -1.31
CA GLY A 290 12.58 -17.65 0.04
C GLY A 290 11.82 -16.37 0.41
N HIS A 291 11.67 -15.42 -0.52
CA HIS A 291 10.92 -14.21 -0.24
C HIS A 291 9.40 -14.46 -0.21
N PRO A 292 8.65 -13.77 0.67
CA PRO A 292 7.20 -13.83 0.70
C PRO A 292 6.56 -12.95 -0.38
N PHE A 293 5.30 -13.21 -0.74
CA PHE A 293 4.53 -12.27 -1.55
C PHE A 293 4.31 -10.94 -0.81
N VAL A 294 3.87 -10.99 0.43
CA VAL A 294 3.79 -9.82 1.33
C VAL A 294 4.76 -10.01 2.50
N LYS A 295 5.67 -9.05 2.69
CA LYS A 295 6.41 -8.90 3.94
C LYS A 295 5.93 -7.64 4.66
N THR A 296 5.73 -7.75 5.96
CA THR A 296 5.35 -6.61 6.80
C THR A 296 6.17 -6.54 8.08
N LEU A 297 6.47 -5.32 8.53
CA LEU A 297 7.28 -5.05 9.72
C LEU A 297 6.66 -3.94 10.59
N ASN A 298 6.35 -4.19 11.85
CA ASN A 298 5.75 -3.21 12.77
C ASN A 298 4.46 -2.57 12.22
N VAL A 299 3.69 -3.32 11.44
CA VAL A 299 2.39 -2.89 10.89
C VAL A 299 1.31 -3.25 11.92
N GLY A 300 0.47 -2.30 12.27
CA GLY A 300 -0.59 -2.42 13.29
C GLY A 300 -1.92 -2.95 12.76
N ASP A 301 -2.97 -2.71 13.56
CA ASP A 301 -4.31 -3.31 13.47
C ASP A 301 -5.00 -3.08 12.13
N ASN A 302 -5.18 -4.18 11.38
CA ASN A 302 -6.11 -4.41 10.26
C ASN A 302 -5.36 -4.95 9.04
N PHE A 303 -5.15 -6.27 9.01
CA PHE A 303 -4.95 -6.98 7.75
C PHE A 303 -6.25 -7.66 7.39
N TYR A 304 -6.88 -7.18 6.33
CA TYR A 304 -7.97 -7.93 5.72
C TYR A 304 -7.46 -8.49 4.41
N TYR A 305 -7.38 -9.81 4.37
CA TYR A 305 -7.44 -10.53 3.12
C TYR A 305 -8.85 -11.11 3.01
N THR A 306 -9.61 -10.62 2.04
CA THR A 306 -10.97 -11.08 1.80
C THR A 306 -11.21 -11.22 0.31
N GLY A 307 -11.54 -12.44 -0.12
CA GLY A 307 -11.80 -12.77 -1.52
C GLY A 307 -10.55 -12.80 -2.38
N VAL A 308 -9.38 -13.14 -1.83
CA VAL A 308 -8.13 -13.19 -2.62
C VAL A 308 -8.04 -14.52 -3.35
N ARG A 309 -7.86 -14.47 -4.67
CA ARG A 309 -7.62 -15.66 -5.50
C ARG A 309 -6.16 -15.72 -5.89
N ILE A 310 -5.53 -16.86 -5.68
CA ILE A 310 -4.13 -17.13 -6.03
C ILE A 310 -4.08 -18.35 -6.94
N SER A 311 -3.61 -18.17 -8.17
CA SER A 311 -3.56 -19.24 -9.15
C SER A 311 -2.23 -19.35 -9.87
N ASN A 312 -1.80 -20.57 -10.21
CA ASN A 312 -0.63 -20.82 -11.05
C ASN A 312 0.68 -20.18 -10.52
N CYS A 313 0.79 -19.94 -9.21
CA CYS A 313 1.92 -19.24 -8.61
C CYS A 313 2.97 -20.23 -8.06
N ILE A 314 4.22 -19.76 -7.96
CA ILE A 314 5.33 -20.50 -7.33
C ILE A 314 5.97 -19.59 -6.29
N PHE A 315 5.80 -19.86 -5.01
CA PHE A 315 6.48 -19.07 -3.98
C PHE A 315 6.65 -19.85 -2.68
N SER A 316 7.60 -19.43 -1.86
CA SER A 316 7.88 -20.10 -0.59
C SER A 316 6.88 -19.72 0.51
N LYS A 317 6.52 -18.43 0.60
CA LYS A 317 5.58 -17.91 1.61
C LYS A 317 4.63 -16.95 0.94
N PHE A 318 3.38 -16.92 1.39
CA PHE A 318 2.48 -15.86 0.98
C PHE A 318 2.70 -14.61 1.83
N LEU A 319 2.76 -14.77 3.15
CA LEU A 319 2.87 -13.67 4.10
C LEU A 319 3.95 -13.95 5.13
N GLN A 320 4.77 -12.95 5.39
CA GLN A 320 5.66 -12.87 6.55
C GLN A 320 5.38 -11.56 7.30
N HIS A 321 4.95 -11.68 8.54
CA HIS A 321 4.60 -10.57 9.41
C HIS A 321 5.54 -10.58 10.62
N GLU A 322 6.22 -9.46 10.86
CA GLU A 322 7.24 -9.31 11.90
C GLU A 322 6.97 -8.07 12.76
N ASN A 323 7.22 -8.18 14.06
CA ASN A 323 7.21 -7.02 14.96
C ASN A 323 8.51 -6.96 15.78
N ASN A 324 9.25 -5.85 15.70
CA ASN A 324 10.53 -5.69 16.39
C ASN A 324 10.48 -4.73 17.59
N GLN A 325 9.29 -4.46 18.14
CA GLN A 325 9.02 -3.63 19.33
C GLN A 325 9.45 -2.15 19.29
N ILE A 326 10.32 -1.71 18.37
CA ILE A 326 10.96 -0.39 18.49
C ILE A 326 9.94 0.76 18.47
N ASN A 327 8.80 0.68 17.77
CA ASN A 327 7.76 1.72 17.77
C ASN A 327 6.40 1.20 17.23
N ALA A 328 6.12 -0.10 17.33
CA ALA A 328 4.82 -0.61 16.86
C ALA A 328 3.71 -0.06 17.79
N PRO A 329 2.56 0.38 17.27
CA PRO A 329 1.40 0.66 18.12
C PRO A 329 1.15 -0.56 19.00
N ARG A 330 0.93 -0.32 20.29
CA ARG A 330 0.77 -1.36 21.33
C ARG A 330 -0.44 -2.27 21.14
N GLU A 331 -1.24 -2.03 20.13
CA GLU A 331 -2.51 -2.71 19.94
C GLU A 331 -2.31 -4.02 19.15
N SER A 332 -3.15 -4.98 19.49
CA SER A 332 -3.13 -6.35 19.04
C SER A 332 -3.39 -6.40 17.54
N ALA A 333 -2.35 -6.63 16.73
CA ALA A 333 -2.53 -6.83 15.30
C ALA A 333 -3.49 -7.99 15.06
N ILE A 334 -4.69 -7.70 14.54
CA ILE A 334 -5.64 -8.72 14.09
C ILE A 334 -5.53 -8.90 12.59
N PRO A 335 -4.72 -9.87 12.10
CA PRO A 335 -4.87 -10.30 10.74
C PRO A 335 -6.11 -11.18 10.62
N HIS A 336 -7.00 -10.70 9.77
CA HIS A 336 -8.21 -11.39 9.35
C HIS A 336 -7.99 -11.93 7.93
N ILE A 337 -7.73 -13.23 7.86
CA ILE A 337 -7.59 -13.98 6.60
C ILE A 337 -8.91 -14.72 6.40
N SER A 338 -9.64 -14.34 5.35
CA SER A 338 -10.94 -14.94 5.00
C SER A 338 -11.08 -15.07 3.48
N LEU A 339 -11.81 -16.07 3.00
CA LEU A 339 -12.13 -16.23 1.57
C LEU A 339 -10.88 -16.20 0.67
N PHE A 340 -9.97 -17.16 0.88
CA PHE A 340 -8.79 -17.36 0.04
C PHE A 340 -9.00 -18.54 -0.90
N GLN A 341 -8.71 -18.40 -2.18
CA GLN A 341 -8.73 -19.54 -3.10
C GLN A 341 -7.32 -19.79 -3.62
N LEU A 342 -6.81 -21.01 -3.44
CA LEU A 342 -5.52 -21.45 -3.94
C LEU A 342 -5.74 -22.49 -5.05
N SER A 343 -5.39 -22.20 -6.30
CA SER A 343 -5.52 -23.16 -7.40
C SER A 343 -4.24 -23.33 -8.20
N ASN A 344 -3.77 -24.56 -8.41
CA ASN A 344 -2.58 -24.86 -9.22
C ASN A 344 -1.29 -24.15 -8.72
N ASN A 345 -1.13 -23.99 -7.41
CA ASN A 345 0.06 -23.34 -6.85
C ASN A 345 1.13 -24.36 -6.46
N ILE A 346 2.39 -23.95 -6.60
CA ILE A 346 3.56 -24.69 -6.10
C ILE A 346 4.14 -23.93 -4.91
N ILE A 347 4.08 -24.52 -3.74
CA ILE A 347 4.57 -23.93 -2.49
C ILE A 347 5.89 -24.60 -2.14
N THR A 348 6.98 -23.86 -2.32
CA THR A 348 8.33 -24.38 -2.12
C THR A 348 8.75 -24.31 -0.64
N SER A 349 9.57 -25.26 -0.20
CA SER A 349 10.26 -25.16 1.09
C SER A 349 11.60 -24.46 0.94
N ASN A 350 11.97 -23.69 1.96
CA ASN A 350 13.36 -23.33 2.20
C ASN A 350 13.75 -24.02 3.51
N ASN A 351 14.45 -25.15 3.43
CA ASN A 351 14.73 -25.98 4.61
C ASN A 351 15.64 -25.28 5.63
N ASP A 352 16.41 -24.28 5.20
CA ASP A 352 17.26 -23.47 6.07
C ASP A 352 16.50 -22.32 6.74
N ASP A 353 15.22 -22.11 6.38
CA ASP A 353 14.37 -21.06 6.95
C ASP A 353 13.61 -21.60 8.17
N PRO A 354 13.89 -21.12 9.40
CA PRO A 354 13.19 -21.58 10.60
C PRO A 354 11.69 -21.22 10.59
N THR A 355 11.26 -20.33 9.68
CA THR A 355 9.87 -19.97 9.44
C THR A 355 9.31 -20.59 8.16
N ASN A 356 9.76 -21.78 7.79
CA ASN A 356 9.34 -22.52 6.59
C ASN A 356 7.83 -22.83 6.59
N SER A 357 7.04 -21.81 6.28
CA SER A 357 5.59 -21.76 6.44
C SER A 357 4.92 -20.94 5.33
N PHE A 358 3.64 -21.18 5.07
CA PHE A 358 2.90 -20.37 4.11
C PHE A 358 2.53 -19.00 4.68
N PHE A 359 2.07 -18.98 5.93
CA PHE A 359 1.88 -17.78 6.76
C PHE A 359 2.87 -17.80 7.93
N SER A 360 3.71 -16.78 8.03
CA SER A 360 4.68 -16.64 9.12
C SER A 360 4.39 -15.40 9.97
N PHE A 361 4.35 -15.59 11.28
CA PHE A 361 4.16 -14.53 12.28
C PHE A 361 5.29 -14.58 13.31
N GLN A 362 5.96 -13.46 13.56
CA GLN A 362 7.10 -13.39 14.48
C GLN A 362 7.00 -12.21 15.45
N ASN A 363 7.28 -12.47 16.74
CA ASN A 363 7.38 -11.49 17.84
C ASN A 363 6.08 -10.73 18.15
N TYR A 364 4.93 -11.39 18.02
CA TYR A 364 3.62 -10.80 18.28
C TYR A 364 3.12 -11.09 19.69
N GLN A 365 3.49 -10.22 20.62
CA GLN A 365 2.97 -10.30 21.99
C GLN A 365 1.54 -9.76 22.04
N ASN A 366 0.63 -10.53 22.65
CA ASN A 366 -0.79 -10.20 22.85
C ASN A 366 -1.56 -9.88 21.54
N ALA A 367 -1.23 -10.52 20.43
CA ALA A 367 -1.96 -10.32 19.18
C ALA A 367 -3.04 -11.39 19.00
N GLU A 368 -4.20 -11.03 18.49
CA GLU A 368 -5.26 -12.00 18.18
C GLU A 368 -5.31 -12.22 16.68
N TYR A 369 -5.21 -13.45 16.18
CA TYR A 369 -5.23 -13.77 14.77
C TYR A 369 -6.56 -14.43 14.42
N THR A 370 -7.54 -13.65 13.95
CA THR A 370 -8.78 -14.27 13.48
C THR A 370 -8.56 -14.90 12.10
N LEU A 371 -8.22 -16.18 12.09
CA LEU A 371 -8.06 -17.00 10.90
C LEU A 371 -9.36 -17.72 10.57
N SER A 372 -10.36 -16.98 10.08
CA SER A 372 -11.61 -17.59 9.60
C SER A 372 -11.38 -18.29 8.25
N ILE A 373 -10.94 -19.55 8.33
CA ILE A 373 -10.51 -20.36 7.18
C ILE A 373 -11.60 -21.31 6.67
N SER A 374 -12.85 -21.15 7.13
CA SER A 374 -14.04 -21.84 6.59
C SER A 374 -14.24 -21.76 5.06
N THR A 375 -13.33 -21.11 4.33
CA THR A 375 -13.41 -20.84 2.90
C THR A 375 -12.07 -20.93 2.15
N ILE A 376 -11.00 -21.50 2.72
CA ILE A 376 -9.81 -21.82 1.90
C ILE A 376 -10.10 -23.04 1.05
N ASN A 377 -10.42 -22.79 -0.22
CA ASN A 377 -10.52 -23.83 -1.23
C ASN A 377 -9.16 -24.00 -1.90
N SER A 378 -8.52 -25.15 -1.70
CA SER A 378 -7.29 -25.54 -2.38
C SER A 378 -7.55 -26.60 -3.44
N GLU A 379 -7.18 -26.31 -4.68
CA GLU A 379 -7.27 -27.23 -5.80
C GLU A 379 -5.89 -27.37 -6.45
N ASN A 380 -5.39 -28.59 -6.61
CA ASN A 380 -4.09 -28.88 -7.25
C ASN A 380 -2.90 -28.10 -6.65
N VAL A 381 -2.86 -27.93 -5.33
CA VAL A 381 -1.72 -27.30 -4.65
C VAL A 381 -0.64 -28.33 -4.36
N GLN A 382 0.57 -28.10 -4.85
CA GLN A 382 1.75 -28.91 -4.53
C GLN A 382 2.56 -28.23 -3.44
N VAL A 383 2.81 -28.93 -2.33
CA VAL A 383 3.61 -28.42 -1.22
C VAL A 383 4.87 -29.28 -1.09
N PHE A 384 6.05 -28.65 -1.17
CA PHE A 384 7.33 -29.36 -1.06
C PHE A 384 7.91 -29.30 0.36
N GLY A 385 8.53 -30.41 0.77
CA GLY A 385 9.21 -30.54 2.07
C GLY A 385 8.26 -30.51 3.28
N ASN A 386 8.81 -30.38 4.49
CA ASN A 386 8.03 -30.26 5.73
C ASN A 386 7.53 -28.82 5.92
N LYS A 387 6.73 -28.33 4.98
CA LYS A 387 6.16 -26.98 5.01
C LYS A 387 5.01 -26.90 6.01
N SER A 388 5.05 -25.94 6.91
CA SER A 388 3.91 -25.64 7.76
C SER A 388 2.91 -24.71 7.06
N PHE A 389 1.63 -24.80 7.38
CA PHE A 389 0.67 -23.82 6.89
C PHE A 389 0.84 -22.49 7.64
N ILE A 390 0.92 -22.56 8.97
CA ILE A 390 1.20 -21.40 9.82
C ILE A 390 2.46 -21.65 10.65
N CYS A 391 3.33 -20.65 10.75
CA CYS A 391 4.37 -20.55 11.75
C CYS A 391 4.11 -19.36 12.66
N ASN A 392 4.16 -19.58 13.98
CA ASN A 392 4.09 -18.53 14.99
C ASN A 392 5.31 -18.61 15.92
N GLN A 393 6.07 -17.51 16.03
CA GLN A 393 7.28 -17.46 16.86
C GLN A 393 7.24 -16.28 17.82
N ASN A 394 7.63 -16.51 19.07
CA ASN A 394 7.70 -15.51 20.13
C ASN A 394 6.42 -14.67 20.27
N GLY A 395 5.25 -15.31 20.18
CA GLY A 395 3.96 -14.60 20.19
C GLY A 395 2.87 -15.25 21.05
N ASN A 396 1.92 -14.45 21.51
CA ASN A 396 0.66 -14.92 22.10
C ASN A 396 -0.44 -14.69 21.08
N THR A 397 -1.12 -15.75 20.68
CA THR A 397 -2.06 -15.74 19.55
C THR A 397 -3.40 -16.35 19.94
N SER A 398 -4.48 -15.77 19.42
CA SER A 398 -5.82 -16.37 19.46
C SER A 398 -6.23 -16.70 18.03
N ILE A 399 -6.52 -17.95 17.71
CA ILE A 399 -6.86 -18.49 16.38
C ILE A 399 -8.31 -18.95 16.41
N TYR A 400 -9.16 -18.40 15.54
CA TYR A 400 -10.61 -18.69 15.49
C TYR A 400 -11.04 -19.25 14.14
N GLY A 401 -11.89 -20.29 14.12
CA GLY A 401 -12.63 -20.69 12.91
C GLY A 401 -11.77 -21.29 11.78
N PHE A 402 -10.82 -22.13 12.15
CA PHE A 402 -9.73 -22.57 11.28
C PHE A 402 -9.86 -24.03 10.81
N GLU A 403 -9.71 -24.29 9.52
CA GLU A 403 -9.54 -25.63 8.91
C GLU A 403 -8.27 -25.60 8.06
N ILE A 404 -7.34 -26.55 8.26
CA ILE A 404 -6.08 -26.55 7.49
C ILE A 404 -6.31 -27.27 6.18
N PRO A 405 -5.88 -26.71 5.03
CA PRO A 405 -5.87 -27.47 3.79
C PRO A 405 -5.02 -28.74 3.95
N ASN A 406 -5.62 -29.93 3.72
CA ASN A 406 -4.95 -31.24 3.79
C ASN A 406 -3.73 -31.40 2.88
N THR A 407 -3.44 -30.40 2.04
CA THR A 407 -2.25 -30.31 1.20
C THR A 407 -0.97 -29.99 1.97
N PHE A 408 -1.05 -29.47 3.21
CA PHE A 408 0.13 -29.16 4.02
C PHE A 408 0.48 -30.30 4.98
N PRO A 409 1.77 -30.68 5.11
CA PRO A 409 2.20 -31.75 6.01
C PRO A 409 2.23 -31.36 7.49
N ILE A 410 2.33 -30.06 7.80
CA ILE A 410 2.28 -29.54 9.17
C ILE A 410 1.26 -28.41 9.19
N GLY A 411 0.33 -28.46 10.14
CA GLY A 411 -0.74 -27.48 10.24
C GLY A 411 -0.22 -26.17 10.79
N LEU A 412 0.24 -26.24 12.04
CA LEU A 412 0.77 -25.11 12.77
C LEU A 412 2.08 -25.54 13.44
N ILE A 413 3.13 -24.75 13.23
CA ILE A 413 4.40 -24.85 13.94
C ILE A 413 4.58 -23.63 14.83
N THR A 414 4.99 -23.85 16.09
CA THR A 414 5.11 -22.77 17.06
C THR A 414 6.44 -22.83 17.81
N GLN A 415 6.97 -21.66 18.16
CA GLN A 415 8.19 -21.55 18.96
C GLN A 415 8.04 -20.44 20.01
N ASN A 416 8.34 -20.73 21.27
CA ASN A 416 8.24 -19.77 22.39
C ASN A 416 6.91 -18.98 22.40
N SER A 417 5.80 -19.68 22.16
CA SER A 417 4.51 -19.03 21.88
C SER A 417 3.37 -19.63 22.67
N TYR A 418 2.36 -18.83 22.96
CA TYR A 418 1.06 -19.28 23.47
C TYR A 418 0.02 -19.15 22.36
N ASN A 419 -0.78 -20.19 22.12
CA ASN A 419 -1.77 -20.23 21.05
C ASN A 419 -3.11 -20.69 21.62
N ASN A 420 -4.05 -19.79 21.78
CA ASN A 420 -5.45 -20.09 22.08
C ASN A 420 -6.18 -20.39 20.77
N ILE A 421 -6.78 -21.57 20.62
CA ILE A 421 -7.42 -22.04 19.40
C ILE A 421 -8.89 -22.32 19.72
N ALA A 422 -9.80 -21.50 19.19
CA ALA A 422 -11.23 -21.59 19.47
C ALA A 422 -12.05 -21.82 18.19
N GLU A 423 -13.25 -22.41 18.34
CA GLU A 423 -14.23 -22.64 17.27
C GLU A 423 -13.62 -23.30 16.00
N SER A 424 -12.57 -24.09 16.20
CA SER A 424 -11.76 -24.56 15.09
C SER A 424 -12.29 -25.90 14.59
N GLY A 425 -12.42 -26.03 13.28
CA GLY A 425 -12.64 -27.31 12.62
C GLY A 425 -11.33 -28.09 12.47
N VAL A 426 -10.40 -27.96 13.43
CA VAL A 426 -9.00 -28.48 13.42
C VAL A 426 -8.90 -30.03 13.37
N PHE A 427 -9.96 -30.69 12.95
CA PHE A 427 -10.04 -32.12 12.69
C PHE A 427 -9.27 -32.56 11.42
N SER A 428 -8.34 -31.76 10.91
CA SER A 428 -7.41 -32.26 9.88
C SER A 428 -6.48 -33.30 10.52
N ASP A 429 -6.22 -34.41 9.83
CA ASP A 429 -5.21 -35.41 10.23
C ASP A 429 -3.76 -34.86 10.22
N ILE A 430 -3.60 -33.55 10.01
CA ILE A 430 -2.31 -32.87 9.89
C ILE A 430 -1.75 -32.54 11.28
N PRO A 431 -0.49 -32.88 11.57
CA PRO A 431 0.12 -32.68 12.88
C PRO A 431 0.39 -31.21 13.25
N PHE A 432 0.52 -30.99 14.56
CA PHE A 432 0.96 -29.74 15.19
C PHE A 432 2.35 -29.89 15.78
N ALA A 433 3.22 -28.92 15.52
CA ALA A 433 4.59 -28.91 16.04
C ALA A 433 4.82 -27.70 16.96
N GLY A 434 5.60 -27.91 18.02
CA GLY A 434 5.82 -26.88 19.04
C GLY A 434 7.13 -27.06 19.80
N ILE A 435 7.84 -25.95 19.99
CA ILE A 435 9.03 -25.85 20.87
C ILE A 435 8.79 -24.75 21.89
N ASN A 436 8.95 -25.03 23.18
CA ASN A 436 8.64 -24.15 24.31
C ASN A 436 7.29 -23.42 24.15
N SER A 437 6.26 -24.13 23.71
CA SER A 437 4.98 -23.50 23.33
C SER A 437 3.76 -24.10 24.04
N ILE A 438 2.72 -23.31 24.21
CA ILE A 438 1.44 -23.73 24.78
C ILE A 438 0.36 -23.65 23.69
N PHE A 439 -0.43 -24.70 23.58
CA PHE A 439 -1.67 -24.73 22.81
C PHE A 439 -2.84 -24.89 23.78
N GLU A 440 -3.82 -24.00 23.68
CA GLU A 440 -5.04 -24.05 24.46
C GLU A 440 -6.23 -24.11 23.52
N PHE A 441 -6.92 -25.25 23.46
CA PHE A 441 -8.10 -25.43 22.64
C PHE A 441 -9.34 -25.14 23.46
N ASN A 442 -10.16 -24.18 23.04
CA ASN A 442 -11.34 -23.73 23.78
C ASN A 442 -12.62 -23.87 22.95
N SER A 443 -13.72 -24.23 23.61
CA SER A 443 -15.08 -24.24 23.03
C SER A 443 -15.19 -25.08 21.75
N ILE A 444 -14.67 -26.31 21.77
CA ILE A 444 -14.79 -27.23 20.64
C ILE A 444 -16.24 -27.71 20.57
N PRO A 445 -17.05 -27.31 19.56
CA PRO A 445 -18.49 -27.61 19.55
C PRO A 445 -18.80 -29.10 19.42
N PHE A 446 -17.82 -29.90 18.99
CA PHE A 446 -17.94 -31.33 18.77
C PHE A 446 -16.77 -32.05 19.45
N TYR A 447 -17.07 -32.87 20.45
CA TYR A 447 -16.15 -33.86 21.06
C TYR A 447 -15.71 -34.97 20.07
N SER A 448 -15.64 -34.70 18.77
CA SER A 448 -15.02 -35.62 17.81
C SER A 448 -13.52 -35.62 18.07
N THR A 449 -13.10 -36.48 19.01
CA THR A 449 -11.75 -36.99 19.24
C THR A 449 -10.65 -36.21 18.51
N LEU A 450 -10.10 -35.19 19.16
CA LEU A 450 -8.77 -34.69 18.82
C LEU A 450 -7.87 -35.92 18.69
N ASN A 451 -7.32 -36.15 17.50
CA ASN A 451 -6.42 -37.26 17.29
C ASN A 451 -5.12 -36.95 18.04
N THR A 452 -5.02 -37.39 19.30
CA THR A 452 -3.89 -37.09 20.17
C THR A 452 -2.57 -37.65 19.65
N THR A 453 -2.59 -38.59 18.69
CA THR A 453 -1.37 -39.04 18.00
C THR A 453 -0.68 -37.91 17.23
N ASN A 454 -1.42 -36.86 16.85
CA ASN A 454 -0.88 -35.66 16.21
C ASN A 454 -0.05 -34.78 17.17
N PHE A 455 -0.14 -35.00 18.48
CA PHE A 455 0.63 -34.28 19.49
C PHE A 455 2.08 -34.77 19.60
N ASN A 456 2.41 -35.90 18.99
CA ASN A 456 3.77 -36.47 19.04
C ASN A 456 4.83 -35.59 18.35
N TYR A 457 4.42 -34.58 17.57
CA TYR A 457 5.32 -33.62 16.91
C TYR A 457 5.59 -32.37 17.77
N CYS A 458 5.02 -32.30 18.98
CA CYS A 458 5.38 -31.32 19.98
C CYS A 458 6.61 -31.78 20.77
N ASP A 459 7.79 -31.27 20.44
CA ASP A 459 9.01 -31.62 21.17
C ASP A 459 8.98 -31.06 22.61
N SER A 460 8.65 -29.77 22.77
CA SER A 460 8.49 -29.13 24.08
C SER A 460 7.23 -28.26 24.01
N CYS A 461 6.09 -28.86 24.35
CA CYS A 461 4.83 -28.14 24.31
C CYS A 461 3.85 -28.64 25.37
N ARG A 462 2.91 -27.78 25.74
CA ARG A 462 1.75 -28.13 26.56
C ARG A 462 0.49 -27.93 25.75
N ILE A 463 -0.41 -28.89 25.83
CA ILE A 463 -1.71 -28.84 25.17
C ILE A 463 -2.78 -28.94 26.24
N SER A 464 -3.65 -27.94 26.27
CA SER A 464 -4.83 -27.90 27.12
C SER A 464 -6.09 -27.88 26.27
N ILE A 465 -7.14 -28.58 26.70
CA ILE A 465 -8.47 -28.56 26.07
C ILE A 465 -9.47 -28.15 27.14
N ASP A 466 -10.21 -27.06 26.90
CA ASP A 466 -11.20 -26.49 27.83
C ASP A 466 -10.64 -26.36 29.26
N GLY A 467 -9.40 -25.87 29.36
CA GLY A 467 -8.66 -25.71 30.61
C GLY A 467 -8.04 -26.97 31.22
N GLN A 468 -8.28 -28.16 30.66
CA GLN A 468 -7.66 -29.42 31.11
C GLN A 468 -6.40 -29.72 30.31
N VAL A 469 -5.26 -29.88 30.99
CA VAL A 469 -4.00 -30.29 30.35
C VAL A 469 -4.10 -31.76 29.92
N VAL A 470 -3.99 -32.01 28.62
CA VAL A 470 -4.05 -33.37 28.02
C VAL A 470 -2.70 -33.87 27.55
N TYR A 471 -1.75 -32.97 27.36
CA TYR A 471 -0.36 -33.26 27.01
C TYR A 471 0.53 -32.20 27.63
N ASP A 472 1.62 -32.58 28.29
CA ASP A 472 2.57 -31.65 28.87
C ASP A 472 3.98 -32.22 28.77
N ASN A 473 4.80 -31.60 27.92
CA ASN A 473 6.23 -31.87 27.79
C ASN A 473 7.05 -30.57 27.85
N LEU A 474 6.50 -29.52 28.49
CA LEU A 474 7.19 -28.26 28.73
C LEU A 474 8.18 -28.33 29.88
#